data_AF-A0A538F979-F1
#
_entry.id   AF-A0A538F979-F1
#
_cell.length_a   1.000
_cell.length_b   1.000
_cell.length_c   1.000
_cell.angle_alpha   90.00
_cell.angle_beta   90.00
_cell.angle_gamma   90.00
#
_symmetry.space_group_name_H-M   'P 1'
#
loop_
_entity.id
_entity.type
_entity.pdbx_description
1 polymer ?
#
loop_
_entity_poly.entity_id
_entity_poly.type
_entity_poly.pdbx_seq_one_letter_code
_entity_poly.pdbx_strand_id
1 'polypeptide(L)'
;MAELDGVWDVKRVGGALPPLMGVRKEISGTSGATKVGPIACLPFDVIGLSLRYRPPFGGFVDQLEPAGEGYRGRATFRGREFGKFEMRRIQT
;
A
#
# COMPACT_ATOMS: atom_id res chain seq x y z
N MET A 1 -13.08 -8.92 2.19
CA MET A 1 -12.67 -7.98 1.11
C MET A 1 -13.13 -6.56 1.42
N ALA A 2 -14.34 -6.36 1.97
CA ALA A 2 -14.83 -5.05 2.42
C ALA A 2 -13.96 -4.31 3.47
N GLU A 3 -13.08 -5.02 4.19
CA GLU A 3 -12.28 -4.45 5.29
C GLU A 3 -11.12 -3.58 4.80
N LEU A 4 -10.58 -3.86 3.61
CA LEU A 4 -9.53 -3.03 3.00
C LEU A 4 -10.09 -1.87 2.20
N ASP A 5 -11.39 -1.87 1.89
CA ASP A 5 -12.00 -0.83 1.06
C ASP A 5 -11.88 0.54 1.72
N GLY A 6 -11.65 1.56 0.90
CA GLY A 6 -11.55 2.94 1.33
C GLY A 6 -10.19 3.56 1.03
N VAL A 7 -9.96 4.72 1.66
CA VAL A 7 -8.77 5.54 1.45
C VAL A 7 -7.88 5.45 2.68
N TRP A 8 -6.59 5.19 2.46
CA TRP A 8 -5.61 4.97 3.50
C TRP A 8 -4.45 5.95 3.35
N ASP A 9 -4.12 6.65 4.44
CA ASP A 9 -2.85 7.37 4.56
C ASP A 9 -1.74 6.35 4.81
N VAL A 10 -0.64 6.48 4.07
CA VAL A 10 0.49 5.56 4.15
C VAL A 10 1.71 6.29 4.69
N LYS A 11 2.18 5.88 5.87
CA LYS A 11 3.38 6.42 6.48
C LYS A 11 4.51 5.40 6.43
N ARG A 12 5.65 5.78 5.84
CA ARG A 12 6.88 5.00 5.93
C ARG A 12 7.37 4.97 7.38
N VAL A 13 7.64 3.78 7.89
CA VAL A 13 8.17 3.60 9.26
C VAL A 13 9.55 2.93 9.27
N GLY A 14 10.07 2.56 8.10
CA GLY A 14 11.43 2.05 7.95
C GLY A 14 11.72 1.55 6.54
N GLY A 15 12.98 1.23 6.26
CA GLY A 15 13.44 0.73 4.97
C GLY A 15 14.45 1.64 4.28
N ALA A 16 14.79 1.27 3.04
CA ALA A 16 15.82 1.94 2.24
C ALA A 16 15.30 3.13 1.44
N LEU A 17 13.98 3.33 1.37
CA LEU A 17 13.40 4.46 0.65
C LEU A 17 13.25 5.68 1.57
N PRO A 18 13.51 6.90 1.05
CA PRO A 18 13.27 8.12 1.79
C PRO A 18 11.78 8.21 2.18
N PRO A 19 11.47 8.92 3.28
CA PRO A 19 10.08 9.15 3.68
C PRO A 19 9.34 9.90 2.57
N LEU A 20 8.42 9.21 1.89
CA LEU A 20 7.55 9.79 0.88
C LEU A 20 6.36 10.43 1.59
N MET A 21 6.25 11.76 1.54
CA MET A 21 5.10 12.50 2.09
C MET A 21 3.90 12.39 1.15
N GLY A 22 2.70 12.23 1.72
CA GLY A 22 1.44 12.26 0.98
C GLY A 22 1.15 11.00 0.15
N VAL A 23 1.70 9.84 0.53
CA VAL A 23 1.35 8.56 -0.09
C VAL A 23 0.00 8.11 0.42
N ARG A 24 -0.91 7.80 -0.51
CA ARG A 24 -2.24 7.26 -0.19
C ARG A 24 -2.48 5.97 -0.95
N LYS A 25 -3.29 5.08 -0.39
CA LYS A 25 -3.83 3.92 -1.09
C LYS A 25 -5.34 4.04 -1.15
N GLU A 26 -5.89 3.85 -2.34
CA GLU A 26 -7.33 3.75 -2.57
C GLU A 26 -7.64 2.33 -2.99
N ILE A 27 -8.55 1.68 -2.27
CA ILE A 27 -8.90 0.26 -2.48
C ILE A 27 -10.41 0.13 -2.65
N SER A 28 -10.81 -0.64 -3.66
CA SER A 28 -12.20 -1.00 -3.94
C SER A 28 -12.29 -2.44 -4.44
N GLY A 29 -12.88 -3.31 -3.61
CA GLY A 29 -13.06 -4.72 -3.87
C GLY A 29 -11.73 -5.45 -4.05
N THR A 30 -11.43 -5.84 -5.27
CA THR A 30 -10.25 -6.66 -5.62
C THR A 30 -9.12 -5.86 -6.26
N SER A 31 -9.21 -4.53 -6.31
CA SER A 31 -8.18 -3.69 -6.91
C SER A 31 -8.03 -2.36 -6.19
N GLY A 32 -6.94 -1.66 -6.47
CA GLY A 32 -6.68 -0.35 -5.90
C GLY A 32 -5.52 0.35 -6.58
N ALA A 33 -5.16 1.51 -6.06
CA ALA A 33 -4.02 2.27 -6.53
C ALA A 33 -3.29 2.96 -5.40
N THR A 34 -1.97 3.06 -5.53
CA THR A 34 -1.14 3.92 -4.68
C THR A 34 -0.96 5.26 -5.36
N LYS A 35 -1.40 6.34 -4.71
CA LYS A 35 -1.23 7.72 -5.17
C LYS A 35 -0.05 8.36 -4.45
N VAL A 36 0.87 8.95 -5.20
CA VAL A 36 2.04 9.68 -4.66
C VAL A 36 2.12 11.05 -5.34
N GLY A 37 1.85 12.10 -4.57
CA GLY A 37 1.77 13.46 -5.13
C GLY A 37 0.69 13.60 -6.21
N PRO A 38 0.78 14.63 -7.07
CA PRO A 38 -0.29 14.97 -8.03
C PRO A 38 -0.34 14.09 -9.29
N ILE A 39 0.69 13.28 -9.58
CA ILE A 39 0.85 12.64 -10.89
C ILE A 39 0.96 11.11 -10.81
N ALA A 40 1.57 10.56 -9.76
CA ALA A 40 1.83 9.12 -9.72
C ALA A 40 0.62 8.36 -9.19
N CYS A 41 0.08 7.46 -10.03
CA CYS A 41 -0.96 6.51 -9.68
C CYS A 41 -0.50 5.10 -10.07
N LEU A 42 -0.23 4.25 -9.09
CA LEU A 42 0.34 2.92 -9.26
C LEU A 42 -0.74 1.86 -8.99
N PRO A 43 -1.33 1.25 -10.02
CA PRO A 43 -2.41 0.28 -9.85
C PRO A 43 -1.90 -1.05 -9.28
N PHE A 44 -2.72 -1.69 -8.47
CA PHE A 44 -2.47 -3.02 -7.89
C PHE A 44 -3.75 -3.84 -7.77
N ASP A 45 -3.58 -5.16 -7.70
CA ASP A 45 -4.62 -6.12 -7.37
C ASP A 45 -4.56 -6.50 -5.89
N VAL A 46 -5.72 -6.73 -5.29
CA VAL A 46 -5.87 -7.14 -3.87
C VAL A 46 -6.13 -8.63 -3.81
N ILE A 47 -5.24 -9.37 -3.14
CA ILE A 47 -5.35 -10.80 -2.92
C ILE A 47 -5.23 -11.06 -1.41
N GLY A 48 -6.37 -11.16 -0.72
CA GLY A 48 -6.40 -11.21 0.74
C GLY A 48 -5.80 -9.94 1.34
N LEU A 49 -4.67 -10.08 2.05
CA LEU A 49 -3.91 -8.97 2.62
C LEU A 49 -2.66 -8.61 1.79
N SER A 50 -2.57 -9.08 0.55
CA SER A 50 -1.47 -8.75 -0.37
C SER A 50 -1.92 -7.79 -1.47
N LEU A 51 -1.18 -6.71 -1.66
CA LEU A 51 -1.37 -5.77 -2.77
C LEU A 51 -0.27 -6.01 -3.80
N ARG A 52 -0.65 -6.48 -5.00
CA ARG A 52 0.29 -6.84 -6.08
C ARG A 52 0.22 -5.82 -7.18
N TYR A 53 1.30 -5.07 -7.39
CA TYR A 53 1.31 -3.99 -8.38
C TYR A 53 1.26 -4.55 -9.79
N ARG A 54 0.60 -3.82 -10.69
CA ARG A 54 0.48 -4.18 -12.11
C ARG A 54 1.69 -3.68 -12.92
N PRO A 55 1.94 -4.22 -14.12
CA PRO A 55 2.99 -3.73 -15.01
C PRO A 55 2.93 -2.20 -15.24
N PRO A 56 4.09 -1.51 -15.33
CA PRO A 56 5.46 -2.05 -15.33
C PRO A 56 6.01 -2.39 -13.93
N PHE A 57 5.22 -2.24 -12.86
CA PHE A 57 5.62 -2.42 -11.46
C PHE A 57 5.33 -3.84 -10.92
N GLY A 58 5.18 -4.84 -11.80
CA GLY A 58 4.78 -6.21 -11.46
C GLY A 58 5.66 -6.94 -10.44
N GLY A 59 6.86 -6.44 -10.15
CA GLY A 59 7.76 -6.99 -9.13
C GLY A 59 7.47 -6.51 -7.72
N PHE A 60 6.62 -5.50 -7.53
CA PHE A 60 6.30 -4.93 -6.22
C PHE A 60 5.11 -5.64 -5.59
N VAL A 61 5.25 -6.00 -4.31
CA VAL A 61 4.18 -6.55 -3.49
C VAL A 61 4.23 -5.93 -2.10
N ASP A 62 3.09 -5.42 -1.65
CA ASP A 62 2.90 -4.97 -0.28
C ASP A 62 2.09 -6.02 0.48
N GLN A 63 2.63 -6.57 1.57
CA GLN A 63 1.90 -7.47 2.48
C GLN A 63 1.41 -6.71 3.69
N LEU A 64 0.15 -6.90 4.06
CA LEU A 64 -0.50 -6.24 5.17
C LEU A 64 -0.74 -7.19 6.35
N GLU A 65 -0.62 -6.65 7.56
CA GLU A 65 -0.97 -7.29 8.82
C GLU A 65 -1.92 -6.35 9.57
N PRO A 66 -3.07 -6.83 10.07
CA PRO A 66 -3.98 -6.01 10.88
C PRO A 66 -3.26 -5.42 12.10
N ALA A 67 -3.48 -4.14 12.37
CA ALA A 67 -2.85 -3.43 13.47
C ALA A 67 -3.80 -2.35 14.03
N GLY A 68 -4.59 -2.72 15.04
CA GLY A 68 -5.59 -1.83 15.65
C GLY A 68 -6.62 -1.40 14.61
N GLU A 69 -6.79 -0.09 14.43
CA GLU A 69 -7.73 0.50 13.46
C GLU A 69 -7.16 0.61 12.02
N GLY A 70 -6.00 0.00 11.76
CA GLY A 70 -5.37 0.04 10.44
C GLY A 70 -4.50 -1.18 10.17
N TYR A 71 -3.46 -0.98 9.36
CA TYR A 71 -2.58 -2.08 8.93
C TYR A 71 -1.11 -1.69 9.05
N ARG A 72 -0.28 -2.67 9.39
CA ARG A 72 1.16 -2.61 9.18
C ARG A 72 1.48 -3.30 7.85
N GLY A 73 2.39 -2.71 7.10
CA GLY A 73 2.75 -3.17 5.77
C GLY A 73 4.23 -3.43 5.60
N ARG A 74 4.56 -4.50 4.88
CA ARG A 74 5.91 -4.79 4.39
C ARG A 74 5.92 -4.70 2.87
N ALA A 75 6.77 -3.84 2.34
CA ALA A 75 6.96 -3.64 0.90
C ALA A 75 8.13 -4.50 0.41
N THR A 76 7.85 -5.34 -0.58
CA THR A 76 8.83 -6.25 -1.18
C THR A 76 8.96 -6.00 -2.68
N PHE A 77 10.17 -6.17 -3.20
CA PHE A 77 10.46 -6.17 -4.62
C PHE A 77 11.14 -7.48 -4.98
N ARG A 78 10.52 -8.27 -5.86
CA ARG A 78 10.99 -9.62 -6.23
C ARG A 78 11.30 -10.49 -5.00
N GLY A 79 10.44 -10.42 -3.97
CA GLY A 79 10.56 -11.18 -2.73
C GLY A 79 11.51 -10.59 -1.68
N ARG A 80 12.25 -9.52 -1.98
CA ARG A 80 13.14 -8.86 -1.02
C ARG A 80 12.43 -7.67 -0.37
N GLU A 81 12.34 -7.66 0.96
CA GLU A 81 11.83 -6.50 1.70
C GLU A 81 12.74 -5.29 1.47
N PHE A 82 12.14 -4.15 1.13
CA PHE A 82 12.83 -2.88 1.00
C PHE A 82 12.21 -1.77 1.87
N GLY A 83 11.04 -2.00 2.45
CA GLY A 83 10.42 -1.01 3.32
C GLY A 83 9.30 -1.53 4.18
N LYS A 84 9.01 -0.75 5.22
CA LYS A 84 7.90 -0.94 6.14
C LYS A 84 7.05 0.32 6.17
N PHE A 85 5.75 0.14 6.31
CA PHE A 85 4.81 1.26 6.38
C PHE A 85 3.64 0.94 7.31
N GLU A 86 2.94 1.98 7.72
CA GLU A 86 1.64 1.89 8.39
C GLU A 86 0.58 2.49 7.50
N MET A 87 -0.61 1.89 7.51
CA MET A 87 -1.82 2.38 6.88
C MET A 87 -2.81 2.80 7.96
N ARG A 88 -3.29 4.03 7.86
CA ARG A 88 -4.39 4.54 8.69
C ARG A 88 -5.52 5.00 7.80
N ARG A 89 -6.74 4.66 8.19
CA ARG A 89 -7.91 5.02 7.39
C ARG A 89 -8.09 6.54 7.42
N ILE A 90 -8.30 7.13 6.25
CA ILE A 90 -8.74 8.52 6.16
C ILE A 90 -10.26 8.49 6.28
N GLN A 91 -10.79 8.86 7.44
CA GLN A 91 -12.21 9.18 7.54
C GLN A 91 -12.47 10.40 6.67
N THR A 92 -13.38 10.27 5.72
CA THR A 92 -13.95 11.38 4.95
C THR A 92 -15.33 11.68 5.50
#